data_AF-A0A4Z0AF47-F1
#
_entry.id   AF-A0A4Z0AF47-F1
#
_cell.length_a   1.000
_cell.length_b   1.000
_cell.length_c   1.000
_cell.angle_alpha   90.00
_cell.angle_beta   90.00
_cell.angle_gamma   90.00
#
_symmetry.space_group_name_H-M   'P 1'
#
loop_
_entity.id
_entity.type
_entity.pdbx_description
1 polymer ?
#
loop_
_entity_poly.entity_id
_entity_poly.type
_entity_poly.pdbx_seq_one_letter_code
_entity_poly.pdbx_strand_id
1 'polypeptide(L)' 'MSETLLSSRNLAFELYEVLDAEGLTQRERFAEHNRETFDAAISTARNIAEKYFAPHNRKNDENEPRYEDGKAILIPEVKP' A
#
# COMPACT_ATOMS: atom_id res chain seq x y z
N MET A 1 0.16 -13.22 -16.45
CA MET A 1 -0.49 -11.91 -16.28
C MET A 1 0.47 -11.05 -15.48
N SER A 2 0.82 -9.84 -15.91
CA SER A 2 1.61 -8.93 -15.08
C SER A 2 0.84 -8.68 -13.79
N GLU A 3 1.46 -8.82 -12.62
CA GLU A 3 0.86 -8.23 -11.43
C GLU A 3 0.79 -6.73 -11.65
N THR A 4 -0.40 -6.14 -11.49
CA THR A 4 -0.62 -4.69 -11.56
C THR A 4 -0.05 -3.98 -10.32
N LEU A 5 0.17 -4.74 -9.26
CA LEU A 5 0.69 -4.28 -7.97
C LEU A 5 2.05 -4.91 -7.67
N LEU A 6 2.64 -4.50 -6.54
CA LEU A 6 3.90 -5.06 -6.04
C LEU A 6 3.81 -6.58 -5.88
N SER A 7 4.88 -7.29 -6.23
CA SER A 7 4.96 -8.74 -6.05
C SER A 7 4.95 -9.11 -4.55
N SER A 8 3.94 -9.86 -4.09
CA SER A 8 3.87 -10.35 -2.70
C SER A 8 5.11 -11.15 -2.33
N ARG A 9 5.57 -12.00 -3.25
CA ARG A 9 6.71 -12.88 -3.02
C ARG A 9 8.00 -12.10 -2.86
N ASN A 10 8.23 -11.11 -3.72
CA ASN A 10 9.45 -10.30 -3.63
C ASN A 10 9.46 -9.47 -2.34
N LEU A 11 8.31 -8.90 -1.96
CA LEU A 11 8.20 -8.15 -0.71
C LEU A 11 8.47 -9.04 0.52
N ALA A 12 7.91 -10.25 0.55
CA ALA A 12 8.17 -11.21 1.62
C ALA A 12 9.65 -11.62 1.69
N PHE A 13 10.28 -11.83 0.53
CA PHE A 13 11.71 -12.12 0.44
C PHE A 13 12.56 -10.97 1.01
N GLU A 14 12.30 -9.74 0.59
CA GLU A 14 13.02 -8.57 1.09
C GLU A 14 12.85 -8.42 2.61
N LEU A 15 11.63 -8.53 3.11
CA LEU A 15 11.34 -8.32 4.54
C LEU A 15 11.94 -9.42 5.42
N TYR A 16 11.78 -10.69 5.07
CA TYR A 16 12.08 -11.79 5.98
C TYR A 16 13.40 -12.49 5.68
N GLU A 17 13.84 -12.54 4.43
CA GLU A 17 15.07 -13.24 4.03
C GLU A 17 16.26 -12.28 3.93
N VAL A 18 16.03 -11.04 3.50
CA VAL A 18 17.10 -10.03 3.36
C VAL A 18 17.25 -9.18 4.61
N LEU A 19 16.15 -8.67 5.16
CA LEU A 19 16.17 -7.64 6.21
C LEU A 19 15.95 -8.15 7.63
N ASP A 20 15.53 -9.41 7.80
CA ASP A 20 15.16 -9.99 9.10
C ASP A 20 14.18 -9.09 9.88
N ALA A 21 13.06 -8.72 9.25
CA ALA A 21 12.05 -7.85 9.87
C ALA A 21 11.46 -8.47 11.15
N GLU A 22 11.38 -9.80 11.25
CA GLU A 22 10.90 -10.50 12.44
C GLU A 22 11.82 -10.27 13.65
N GLY A 23 13.13 -10.11 13.43
CA GLY A 23 14.09 -9.73 14.47
C GLY A 23 13.79 -8.39 15.15
N LEU A 24 13.01 -7.49 14.54
CA LEU A 24 12.58 -6.23 15.17
C LEU A 24 11.74 -6.46 16.43
N THR A 25 11.02 -7.58 16.51
CA THR A 25 10.16 -7.94 17.66
C THR A 25 10.96 -8.17 18.95
N GLN A 26 12.28 -8.38 18.85
CA GLN A 26 13.17 -8.49 20.01
C GLN A 26 13.40 -7.14 20.70
N ARG A 27 13.07 -6.02 20.06
CA ARG A 27 13.16 -4.69 20.67
C ARG A 27 11.89 -4.42 21.46
N GLU A 28 12.02 -3.93 22.69
CA GLU A 28 10.89 -3.63 23.59
C GLU A 28 9.77 -2.83 22.92
N ARG A 29 10.12 -1.84 22.10
CA ARG A 29 9.16 -1.00 21.36
C ARG A 29 8.23 -1.79 20.41
N PHE A 30 8.66 -2.96 19.93
CA PHE A 30 7.95 -3.78 18.95
C PHE A 30 7.59 -5.17 19.47
N ALA A 31 7.76 -5.42 20.78
CA ALA A 31 7.57 -6.73 21.39
C ALA A 31 6.12 -7.25 21.32
N GLU A 32 5.14 -6.36 21.08
CA GLU A 32 3.73 -6.72 20.89
C GLU A 32 3.42 -7.24 19.47
N HIS A 33 4.38 -7.18 18.56
CA HIS A 33 4.21 -7.61 17.18
C HIS A 33 4.88 -8.97 16.93
N ASN A 34 4.40 -9.62 15.88
CA ASN A 34 4.95 -10.83 15.30
C ASN A 34 4.79 -10.80 13.78
N ARG A 35 5.30 -11.83 13.12
CA ARG A 35 5.19 -11.97 11.67
C ARG A 35 3.74 -11.90 11.19
N GLU A 36 2.80 -12.52 11.90
CA GLU A 36 1.39 -12.50 11.55
C GLU A 36 0.80 -11.07 11.54
N THR A 37 1.19 -10.23 12.51
CA THR A 37 0.75 -8.83 12.55
C THR A 37 1.34 -8.00 11.40
N PHE A 38 2.59 -8.28 10.98
CA PHE A 38 3.21 -7.62 9.83
C PHE A 38 2.50 -8.02 8.53
N ASP A 39 2.28 -9.32 8.33
CA ASP A 39 1.60 -9.85 7.16
C ASP A 39 0.15 -9.35 7.08
N ALA A 40 -0.54 -9.24 8.22
CA ALA A 40 -1.89 -8.65 8.28
C ALA A 40 -1.92 -7.17 7.86
N ALA A 41 -0.93 -6.37 8.29
CA ALA A 41 -0.82 -4.98 7.89
C ALA A 41 -0.55 -4.84 6.38
N ILE A 42 0.38 -5.64 5.84
CA ILE A 42 0.72 -5.65 4.41
C ILE A 42 -0.48 -6.10 3.56
N SER A 43 -1.19 -7.14 4.00
CA SER A 43 -2.41 -7.63 3.35
C SER A 43 -3.50 -6.57 3.32
N THR A 44 -3.69 -5.86 4.44
CA THR A 44 -4.63 -4.73 4.51
C THR A 44 -4.25 -3.63 3.53
N ALA A 45 -2.98 -3.24 3.47
CA ALA A 45 -2.50 -2.23 2.52
C ALA A 45 -2.71 -2.67 1.06
N ARG A 46 -2.47 -3.95 0.73
CA ARG A 46 -2.76 -4.51 -0.60
C ARG A 46 -4.24 -4.41 -0.93
N ASN A 47 -5.13 -4.82 -0.03
CA ASN A 47 -6.58 -4.75 -0.27
C ASN A 47 -7.03 -3.31 -0.53
N ILE A 48 -6.47 -2.35 0.20
CA ILE A 48 -6.75 -0.93 -0.03
C ILE A 48 -6.24 -0.50 -1.42
N ALA A 49 -5.00 -0.89 -1.78
CA ALA A 49 -4.43 -0.59 -3.09
C ALA A 49 -5.28 -1.15 -4.23
N GLU A 50 -5.71 -2.41 -4.14
CA GLU A 50 -6.53 -3.08 -5.16
C GLU A 50 -7.92 -2.44 -5.29
N LYS A 51 -8.56 -2.16 -4.16
CA LYS A 51 -9.96 -1.73 -4.15
C LYS A 51 -10.14 -0.24 -4.42
N TYR A 52 -9.26 0.59 -3.88
CA TYR A 52 -9.47 2.04 -3.82
C TYR A 52 -8.46 2.86 -4.61
N PHE A 53 -7.34 2.29 -5.07
CA PHE A 53 -6.32 3.07 -5.82
C PHE A 53 -6.10 2.57 -7.24
N ALA A 54 -5.87 1.26 -7.40
CA ALA A 54 -5.61 0.62 -8.69
C ALA A 54 -6.68 0.92 -9.77
N PRO A 55 -8.01 0.93 -9.46
CA PRO A 55 -9.04 1.07 -10.49
C PRO A 55 -9.00 2.39 -11.25
N HIS A 56 -8.50 3.45 -10.64
CA HIS A 56 -8.47 4.78 -11.24
C HIS A 56 -7.06 5.37 -11.34
N ASN A 57 -6.00 4.57 -11.16
CA ASN A 57 -4.62 5.06 -11.17
C ASN A 57 -4.28 5.84 -12.46
N ARG A 58 -4.46 5.18 -13.61
CA ARG A 58 -4.21 5.80 -14.93
C ARG A 58 -5.16 6.96 -15.21
N LYS A 59 -6.45 6.82 -14.89
CA LYS A 59 -7.44 7.87 -15.11
C LYS A 59 -7.10 9.13 -14.31
N ASN A 60 -6.63 8.97 -13.08
CA ASN A 60 -6.24 10.08 -12.22
C ASN A 60 -4.98 10.78 -12.73
N ASP A 61 -4.06 10.06 -13.37
CA ASP A 61 -2.89 10.63 -14.05
C ASP A 61 -3.29 11.42 -15.31
N GLU A 62 -4.16 10.85 -16.14
CA GLU A 62 -4.65 11.50 -17.37
C GLU A 62 -5.57 12.71 -17.09
N ASN A 63 -6.15 12.80 -15.89
CA ASN A 63 -7.06 13.88 -15.47
C ASN A 63 -6.47 14.61 -14.27
N GLU A 64 -5.40 15.37 -14.51
CA GLU A 64 -4.72 16.15 -13.49
C GLU A 64 -5.70 17.05 -12.70
N PRO A 65 -5.45 17.25 -11.38
CA PRO A 65 -6.24 18.16 -10.56
C PRO A 65 -6.33 19.56 -11.16
N ARG A 66 -7.55 20.10 -11.27
CA ARG A 66 -7.78 21.50 -11.66
C ARG A 66 -8.06 22.35 -10.45
N TYR A 67 -7.50 23.55 -10.39
CA TYR A 67 -7.81 24.50 -9.32
C TYR A 67 -8.83 25.53 -9.82
N GLU A 68 -10.05 25.47 -9.28
CA GLU A 68 -11.18 26.31 -9.67
C GLU A 68 -11.87 26.86 -8.43
N ASP A 69 -12.18 28.17 -8.45
CA ASP A 69 -12.94 28.85 -7.39
C ASP A 69 -12.40 28.57 -5.97
N GLY A 70 -11.07 28.53 -5.83
CA GLY A 70 -10.39 28.31 -4.56
C GLY A 70 -10.32 26.85 -4.09
N LYS A 71 -10.70 25.88 -4.94
CA LYS A 71 -10.71 24.45 -4.59
C LYS A 71 -10.06 23.59 -5.67
N ALA A 72 -9.46 22.48 -5.25
CA ALA A 72 -9.01 21.44 -6.17
C ALA A 72 -10.19 20.56 -6.59
N ILE A 73 -10.39 20.43 -7.89
CA ILE A 73 -11.38 19.56 -8.52
C ILE A 73 -10.65 18.31 -9.02
N LEU A 74 -11.09 17.16 -8.54
CA LEU A 74 -10.54 15.83 -8.83
C LEU A 74 -11.60 14.98 -9.52
N ILE A 75 -11.19 13.85 -10.11
CA ILE A 75 -12.14 12.85 -10.62
C ILE A 75 -13.00 12.30 -9.46
N PRO A 76 -14.27 11.94 -9.72
CA PRO A 76 -15.18 11.44 -8.68
C PRO A 76 -14.66 10.23 -7.91
N GLU A 77 -13.87 9.37 -8.57
CA GLU A 77 -13.35 8.12 -8.02
C GLU A 77 -12.31 8.31 -6.91
N VAL A 78 -11.71 9.51 -6.76
CA VAL A 78 -10.76 9.80 -5.67
C VAL A 78 -11.46 10.08 -4.35
N LYS A 79 -12.78 10.31 -4.34
CA LYS A 79 -13.52 10.55 -3.11
C LYS A 79 -13.61 9.26 -2.28
N PRO A 80 -13.42 9.35 -0.94
CA PRO A 80 -13.51 8.20 -0.03
C PRO A 80 -14.91 7.59 0.03
#